data_AF-A0A819JR59-F1
#
_entry.id   AF-A0A819JR59-F1
#
_cell.length_a   1.000
_cell.length_b   1.000
_cell.length_c   1.000
_cell.angle_alpha   90.00
_cell.angle_beta   90.00
_cell.angle_gamma   90.00
#
_symmetry.space_group_name_H-M   'P 1'
#
loop_
_entity.id
_entity.type
_entity.pdbx_description
1 polymer ?
#
loop_
_entity_poly.entity_id
_entity_poly.type
_entity_poly.pdbx_seq_one_letter_code
_entity_poly.pdbx_strand_id
1 'polypeptide(L)' 'RLSTIQNADMICVFHNGEIVESGSHDELLALGGRYYQLVTTKD' A
#
# COMPACT_ATOMS: atom_id res chain seq x y z
N ARG A 1 4.50 -8.27 -12.24
CA ARG A 1 4.00 -6.87 -12.32
C ARG A 1 3.66 -6.27 -10.94
N LEU A 2 3.87 -6.99 -9.82
CA LEU A 2 3.84 -6.40 -8.46
C LEU A 2 5.09 -5.54 -8.16
N SER A 3 6.22 -5.85 -8.81
CA SER A 3 7.49 -5.14 -8.65
C SER A 3 7.46 -3.65 -9.00
N THR A 4 6.51 -3.21 -9.83
CA THR A 4 6.30 -1.79 -10.14
C THR A 4 5.68 -1.03 -8.96
N ILE A 5 4.83 -1.71 -8.18
CA ILE A 5 4.21 -1.13 -6.98
C ILE A 5 5.21 -1.13 -5.81
N GLN A 6 6.04 -2.16 -5.71
CA GLN A 6 7.09 -2.24 -4.67
C GLN A 6 8.19 -1.19 -4.85
N ASN A 7 8.49 -0.78 -6.09
CA ASN A 7 9.47 0.28 -6.38
C ASN A 7 8.86 1.67 -6.52
N ALA A 8 7.59 1.87 -6.12
CA ALA A 8 7.00 3.19 -6.14
C ALA A 8 7.59 4.03 -5.00
N ASP A 9 8.10 5.22 -5.31
CA ASP A 9 8.61 6.18 -4.32
C ASP A 9 7.53 6.58 -3.31
N MET A 10 6.26 6.57 -3.72
CA MET A 10 5.11 6.83 -2.87
C MET A 10 3.89 6.06 -3.36
N ILE A 11 3.18 5.43 -2.43
CA ILE A 11 1.95 4.70 -2.64
C ILE A 11 0.85 5.39 -1.84
N CYS A 12 -0.29 5.66 -2.46
CA CYS A 12 -1.47 6.23 -1.82
C CYS A 12 -2.63 5.22 -1.87
N VAL A 13 -3.14 4.84 -0.71
CA VAL A 13 -4.31 3.98 -0.57
C VAL A 13 -5.55 4.83 -0.51
N PHE A 14 -6.43 4.65 -1.48
CA PHE A 14 -7.74 5.27 -1.51
C PHE A 14 -8.78 4.36 -0.85
N HIS A 15 -9.55 4.92 0.07
CA HIS A 15 -10.73 4.28 0.61
C HIS A 15 -11.87 5.28 0.72
N ASN A 16 -13.02 4.91 0.17
CA ASN A 16 -14.25 5.71 0.24
C ASN A 16 -14.14 7.13 -0.33
N GLY A 17 -13.25 7.35 -1.31
CA GLY A 17 -13.01 8.65 -1.94
C GLY A 17 -11.93 9.51 -1.26
N GLU A 18 -11.34 9.03 -0.17
CA GLU A 18 -10.29 9.73 0.58
C GLU A 18 -9.00 8.91 0.61
N ILE A 19 -7.86 9.58 0.78
CA ILE A 19 -6.57 8.92 0.99
C ILE A 19 -6.50 8.54 2.45
N VAL A 20 -6.52 7.24 2.73
CA VAL A 20 -6.45 6.71 4.10
C VAL A 20 -5.03 6.39 4.53
N GLU A 21 -4.15 6.07 3.58
CA GLU A 21 -2.74 5.79 3.86
C GLU A 21 -1.87 6.29 2.70
N SER A 22 -0.70 6.83 3.03
CA SER A 22 0.29 7.26 2.04
C SER A 22 1.69 7.04 2.56
N GLY A 23 2.57 6.45 1.76
CA GLY A 23 3.96 6.19 2.15
C GLY A 23 4.65 5.25 1.17
N SER A 24 5.88 4.88 1.48
CA SER A 24 6.60 3.83 0.74
C SER A 24 6.01 2.44 1.01
N HIS A 25 6.38 1.47 0.18
CA HIS A 25 5.95 0.07 0.36
C HIS A 25 6.24 -0.46 1.77
N ASP A 26 7.47 -0.25 2.26
CA ASP A 26 7.90 -0.68 3.59
C ASP A 26 7.13 0.02 4.70
N GLU A 27 6.91 1.34 4.61
CA GLU A 27 6.14 2.08 5.61
C GLU A 27 4.70 1.58 5.70
N LEU A 28 4.04 1.35 4.56
CA LEU A 28 2.67 0.87 4.53
C LEU A 28 2.54 -0.60 4.96
N LEU A 29 3.57 -1.42 4.73
CA LEU A 29 3.64 -2.78 5.27
C LEU A 29 3.84 -2.77 6.79
N ALA A 30 4.73 -1.91 7.29
CA ALA A 30 4.99 -1.77 8.73
C ALA A 30 3.78 -1.20 9.50
N LEU A 31 2.99 -0.35 8.86
CA LEU A 31 1.72 0.16 9.40
C LEU A 31 0.68 -0.96 9.60
N GLY A 32 0.81 -2.10 8.89
CA GLY A 32 -0.10 -3.24 9.04
C GLY A 32 -1.56 -2.92 8.68
N GLY A 33 -1.78 -1.83 7.96
CA GLY A 33 -3.09 -1.29 7.68
C GLY A 33 -3.74 -1.90 6.44
N ARG A 34 -4.44 -1.05 5.67
CA ARG A 34 -5.29 -1.51 4.56
C ARG A 34 -4.45 -1.90 3.36
N TYR A 35 -3.34 -1.19 3.12
CA TYR A 35 -2.34 -1.59 2.14
C TYR A 35 -1.82 -3.00 2.39
N TYR A 36 -1.43 -3.31 3.64
CA TYR A 36 -0.90 -4.61 4.02
C TYR A 36 -1.89 -5.72 3.71
N GLN A 37 -3.17 -5.55 4.09
CA GLN A 37 -4.23 -6.52 3.79
C GLN A 37 -4.43 -6.72 2.27
N LEU A 38 -4.37 -5.66 1.47
CA LEU A 38 -4.50 -5.74 0.02
C LEU A 38 -3.33 -6.49 -0.64
N VAL A 39 -2.12 -6.33 -0.10
CA VAL A 39 -0.92 -7.03 -0.59
C VAL A 39 -0.92 -8.49 -0.17
N THR A 40 -1.23 -8.79 1.10
CA THR A 40 -1.23 -10.15 1.65
C THR A 40 -2.39 -11.02 1.18
N THR A 41 -3.55 -10.44 0.88
CA THR A 41 -4.71 -11.21 0.36
C THR A 41 -4.55 -11.58 -1.12
N LYS A 42 -3.56 -10.99 -1.81
CA LYS A 42 -3.32 -11.20 -3.26
C LYS A 42 -2.20 -12.20 -3.58
N ASP A 43 -1.65 -12.88 -2.58
CA ASP A 43 -0.72 -14.00 -2.77
C ASP A 43 -1.47 -15.35 -2.73
#